data_AF-A0A1F9M6R0-F1
#
_entry.id   AF-A0A1F9M6R0-F1
#
_cell.length_a   1.000
_cell.length_b   1.000
_cell.length_c   1.000
_cell.angle_alpha   90.00
_cell.angle_beta   90.00
_cell.angle_gamma   90.00
#
_symmetry.space_group_name_H-M   'P 1'
#
loop_
_entity.id
_entity.type
_entity.pdbx_description
1 polymer ?
#
loop_
_entity_poly.entity_id
_entity_poly.type
_entity_poly.pdbx_seq_one_letter_code
_entity_poly.pdbx_strand_id
1 'polypeptide(L)'
;MKILIAGQAKTGTTALLYLVASSLGDGVKLLFEPLECPSDVEMFGGDLVAKVIIRKDVNLHSFVNFDKKIIIIRDPRDRLISSLLYSQYHAKYLQNDELVSLVRECLEMKESAPASVSIREILEVIGKASQNLLIAKQFNKHFELELMLLDNYLASVPDAFLYRYEDFVDESYTLLETYLGRPICGKAVVPGNLRRVVRTKKSGDWRNWFTADDVQEYQPVLGPWLKKYGYDAEDWKLNAEPIIDSRHCSKYFMLLVDESPVRKHSGKSQYVLATNGKEINGNLEKTQINKSLGYLDLINEGICSGWAFYTEKPTIASKVQIFVNDRLVLTTEARLPRPDVKECGIHPTGLCGFRVEWPIGMRPQAGDQVEAWVEGDVNPLLGSPKQMSAPQGKLAWPWSSAVGAQLVGRRSGLKRTPLGKSKAVKPLISADHHPKLRAKSNQQNGLSDFSVSSVSDSGNRLSLKKNVPLLSTRINVSELIKKVDLGLLGLSEKEAAHLIREALALLGRHIIALDDGVVKVQGLGSFQIGFTMKEKDGLKVPKKHIVFRAIKPRNKQQKRISA
;
A
#
# COMPACT_ATOMS: atom_id res chain seq x y z
N MET A 1 -13.01 -16.73 24.36
CA MET A 1 -13.66 -16.34 23.08
C MET A 1 -12.84 -15.26 22.42
N LYS A 2 -12.49 -15.44 21.15
CA LYS A 2 -11.72 -14.51 20.32
C LYS A 2 -12.66 -13.85 19.32
N ILE A 3 -12.78 -12.53 19.41
CA ILE A 3 -13.69 -11.74 18.57
C ILE A 3 -12.88 -10.79 17.72
N LEU A 4 -13.06 -10.87 16.41
CA LEU A 4 -12.54 -9.88 15.46
C LEU A 4 -13.62 -8.83 15.24
N ILE A 5 -13.26 -7.57 15.41
CA ILE A 5 -14.04 -6.41 14.95
C ILE A 5 -13.23 -5.76 13.84
N ALA A 6 -13.70 -5.89 12.61
CA ALA A 6 -13.06 -5.29 11.45
C ALA A 6 -14.01 -4.30 10.76
N GLY A 7 -13.45 -3.31 10.09
CA GLY A 7 -14.23 -2.34 9.34
C GLY A 7 -13.32 -1.36 8.62
N GLN A 8 -13.89 -0.58 7.71
CA GLN A 8 -13.13 0.50 7.10
C GLN A 8 -12.82 1.58 8.15
N ALA A 9 -11.89 2.48 7.84
CA ALA A 9 -11.68 3.63 8.71
C ALA A 9 -13.00 4.42 8.86
N LYS A 10 -13.23 4.93 10.08
CA LYS A 10 -14.37 5.80 10.45
C LYS A 10 -15.76 5.14 10.44
N THR A 11 -15.83 3.81 10.56
CA THR A 11 -17.09 3.06 10.73
C THR A 11 -17.49 2.78 12.18
N GLY A 12 -16.71 3.23 13.17
CA GLY A 12 -17.03 3.03 14.60
C GLY A 12 -16.35 1.84 15.27
N THR A 13 -15.40 1.17 14.59
CA THR A 13 -14.62 0.02 15.11
C THR A 13 -14.05 0.22 16.52
N THR A 14 -13.51 1.39 16.85
CA THR A 14 -12.99 1.68 18.20
C THR A 14 -14.08 1.65 19.27
N ALA A 15 -15.24 2.26 19.02
CA ALA A 15 -16.30 2.32 20.03
C ALA A 15 -16.96 0.96 20.21
N LEU A 16 -17.13 0.21 19.10
CA LEU A 16 -17.63 -1.17 19.14
C LEU A 16 -16.67 -2.10 19.89
N LEU A 17 -15.35 -1.95 19.73
CA LEU A 17 -14.34 -2.68 20.51
C LEU A 17 -14.59 -2.55 22.01
N TYR A 18 -14.74 -1.32 22.52
CA TYR A 18 -14.94 -1.09 23.94
C TYR A 18 -16.33 -1.53 24.42
N LEU A 19 -17.38 -1.39 23.61
CA LEU A 19 -18.70 -1.91 23.92
C LEU A 19 -18.67 -3.43 24.11
N VAL A 20 -18.11 -4.15 23.13
CA VAL A 20 -18.03 -5.62 23.16
C VAL A 20 -17.14 -6.05 24.31
N ALA A 21 -15.94 -5.49 24.45
CA ALA A 21 -15.03 -5.85 25.53
C ALA A 21 -15.63 -5.63 26.92
N SER A 22 -16.29 -4.49 27.16
CA SER A 22 -16.96 -4.24 28.45
C SER A 22 -18.14 -5.16 28.71
N SER A 23 -18.79 -5.69 27.67
CA SER A 23 -19.86 -6.69 27.79
C SER A 23 -19.34 -8.11 28.05
N LEU A 24 -18.06 -8.38 27.79
CA LEU A 24 -17.42 -9.67 28.12
C LEU A 24 -16.95 -9.74 29.58
N GLY A 25 -16.75 -8.59 30.23
CA GLY A 25 -16.34 -8.49 31.63
C GLY A 25 -14.86 -8.17 31.83
N ASP A 26 -14.38 -8.33 33.07
CA ASP A 26 -13.00 -8.04 33.44
C ASP A 26 -12.02 -9.07 32.88
N GLY A 27 -10.78 -8.66 32.63
CA GLY A 27 -9.70 -9.54 32.15
C GLY A 27 -9.67 -9.78 30.63
N VAL A 28 -10.58 -9.15 29.88
CA VAL A 28 -10.59 -9.19 28.41
C VAL A 28 -9.35 -8.52 27.85
N LYS A 29 -8.67 -9.21 26.94
CA LYS A 29 -7.50 -8.67 26.25
C LYS A 29 -7.92 -7.92 24.99
N LEU A 30 -7.23 -6.82 24.71
CA LEU A 30 -7.48 -5.99 23.53
C LEU A 30 -6.28 -6.04 22.60
N LEU A 31 -6.52 -6.38 21.33
CA LEU A 31 -5.53 -6.29 20.27
C LEU A 31 -5.92 -5.14 19.34
N PHE A 32 -5.11 -4.07 19.32
CA PHE A 32 -5.49 -2.81 18.69
C PHE A 32 -4.73 -2.57 17.38
N GLU A 33 -5.45 -2.66 16.26
CA GLU A 33 -4.95 -2.42 14.89
C GLU A 33 -3.65 -3.16 14.51
N PRO A 34 -3.53 -4.47 14.78
CA PRO A 34 -2.40 -5.26 14.29
C PRO A 34 -2.44 -5.36 12.74
N LEU A 35 -1.26 -5.41 12.12
CA LEU A 35 -1.16 -5.68 10.67
C LEU A 35 -1.47 -7.14 10.32
N GLU A 36 -1.23 -8.05 11.27
CA GLU A 36 -1.56 -9.46 11.19
C GLU A 36 -1.78 -10.05 12.58
N CYS A 37 -2.47 -11.17 12.67
CA CYS A 37 -2.70 -11.87 13.92
C CYS A 37 -1.36 -12.33 14.51
N PRO A 38 -1.03 -11.93 15.76
CA PRO A 38 0.20 -12.37 16.42
C PRO A 38 0.29 -13.90 16.53
N SER A 39 1.47 -14.47 16.32
CA SER A 39 1.68 -15.92 16.38
C SER A 39 1.46 -16.51 17.78
N ASP A 40 1.64 -15.69 18.81
CA ASP A 40 1.42 -16.00 20.22
C ASP A 40 -0.03 -15.75 20.66
N VAL A 41 -0.97 -15.47 19.72
CA VAL A 41 -2.36 -15.19 20.08
C VAL A 41 -3.05 -16.31 20.86
N GLU A 42 -2.62 -17.55 20.61
CA GLU A 42 -3.08 -18.75 21.31
C GLU A 42 -2.61 -18.79 22.77
N MET A 43 -1.46 -18.18 23.07
CA MET A 43 -0.89 -18.13 24.41
C MET A 43 -1.58 -17.10 25.32
N PHE A 44 -2.39 -16.19 24.76
CA PHE A 44 -3.01 -15.17 25.57
C PHE A 44 -4.01 -15.76 26.57
N GLY A 45 -4.74 -16.84 26.29
CA GLY A 45 -5.75 -17.36 27.22
C GLY A 45 -6.88 -16.35 27.54
N GLY A 46 -8.06 -16.84 27.90
CA GLY A 46 -9.22 -15.99 28.20
C GLY A 46 -9.87 -15.35 26.96
N ASP A 47 -10.67 -14.31 27.19
CA ASP A 47 -11.37 -13.56 26.14
C ASP A 47 -10.45 -12.51 25.49
N LEU A 48 -10.53 -12.39 24.17
CA LEU A 48 -9.73 -11.48 23.36
C LEU A 48 -10.62 -10.78 22.35
N VAL A 49 -10.51 -9.46 22.25
CA VAL A 49 -11.17 -8.69 21.20
C VAL A 49 -10.11 -7.95 20.38
N ALA A 50 -10.04 -8.27 19.09
CA ALA A 50 -9.16 -7.61 18.14
C ALA A 50 -9.94 -6.57 17.35
N LYS A 51 -9.37 -5.37 17.21
CA LYS A 51 -9.87 -4.32 16.32
C LYS A 51 -8.93 -4.20 15.14
N VAL A 52 -9.45 -4.30 13.92
CA VAL A 52 -8.66 -4.17 12.69
C VAL A 52 -9.30 -3.18 11.72
N ILE A 53 -8.50 -2.32 11.10
CA ILE A 53 -8.96 -1.47 10.00
C ILE A 53 -8.64 -2.18 8.68
N ILE A 54 -9.64 -2.35 7.83
CA ILE A 54 -9.50 -2.99 6.52
C ILE A 54 -8.69 -2.06 5.61
N ARG A 55 -7.44 -2.46 5.30
CA ARG A 55 -6.50 -1.74 4.44
C ARG A 55 -5.63 -2.72 3.66
N LYS A 56 -4.94 -2.24 2.62
CA LYS A 56 -4.11 -3.05 1.72
C LYS A 56 -2.93 -3.75 2.41
N ASP A 57 -2.39 -3.14 3.46
CA ASP A 57 -1.22 -3.59 4.21
C ASP A 57 -1.54 -4.58 5.33
N VAL A 58 -2.82 -4.93 5.53
CA VAL A 58 -3.29 -5.78 6.61
C VAL A 58 -3.58 -7.18 6.09
N ASN A 59 -2.98 -8.19 6.73
CA ASN A 59 -3.25 -9.60 6.46
C ASN A 59 -4.50 -10.08 7.21
N LEU A 60 -5.68 -9.72 6.71
CA LEU A 60 -6.96 -10.07 7.36
C LEU A 60 -7.24 -11.58 7.45
N HIS A 61 -6.64 -12.39 6.58
CA HIS A 61 -6.79 -13.86 6.62
C HIS A 61 -6.12 -14.49 7.84
N SER A 62 -5.15 -13.81 8.46
CA SER A 62 -4.53 -14.29 9.71
C SER A 62 -5.52 -14.37 10.89
N PHE A 63 -6.69 -13.74 10.79
CA PHE A 63 -7.75 -13.75 11.81
C PHE A 63 -8.84 -14.80 11.54
N VAL A 64 -8.68 -15.68 10.54
CA VAL A 64 -9.73 -16.64 10.12
C VAL A 64 -10.19 -17.57 11.25
N ASN A 65 -9.30 -17.89 12.19
CA ASN A 65 -9.55 -18.79 13.32
C ASN A 65 -10.22 -18.11 14.53
N PHE A 66 -10.62 -16.84 14.42
CA PHE A 66 -11.37 -16.18 15.48
C PHE A 66 -12.80 -16.75 15.56
N ASP A 67 -13.27 -16.96 16.80
CA ASP A 67 -14.58 -17.58 17.08
C ASP A 67 -15.75 -16.76 16.51
N LYS A 68 -15.61 -15.43 16.52
CA LYS A 68 -16.61 -14.48 16.02
C LYS A 68 -15.92 -13.40 15.20
N LYS A 69 -16.56 -12.98 14.11
CA LYS A 69 -16.06 -11.94 13.20
C LYS A 69 -17.19 -10.95 12.95
N ILE A 70 -17.03 -9.74 13.46
CA ILE A 70 -17.98 -8.64 13.29
C ILE A 70 -17.36 -7.67 12.30
N ILE A 71 -18.02 -7.48 11.16
CA ILE A 71 -17.62 -6.51 10.13
C ILE A 71 -18.55 -5.32 10.24
N ILE A 72 -18.05 -4.21 10.79
CA ILE A 72 -18.84 -2.98 10.92
C ILE A 72 -18.72 -2.11 9.67
N ILE A 73 -19.86 -1.84 9.06
CA ILE A 73 -20.03 -0.94 7.91
C ILE A 73 -20.78 0.32 8.32
N ARG A 74 -20.66 1.38 7.51
CA ARG A 74 -21.32 2.66 7.75
C ARG A 74 -21.76 3.23 6.41
N ASP A 75 -22.82 4.04 6.41
CA ASP A 75 -23.18 4.84 5.26
C ASP A 75 -21.94 5.58 4.70
N PRO A 76 -21.54 5.32 3.44
CA PRO A 76 -20.33 5.85 2.87
C PRO A 76 -20.36 7.37 2.77
N ARG A 77 -21.54 8.01 2.74
CA ARG A 77 -21.68 9.47 2.68
C ARG A 77 -21.24 10.11 4.00
N ASP A 78 -21.71 9.58 5.12
CA ASP A 78 -21.23 10.01 6.45
C ASP A 78 -19.76 9.67 6.67
N ARG A 79 -19.33 8.50 6.19
CA ARG A 79 -17.94 8.04 6.29
C ARG A 79 -17.01 8.99 5.54
N LEU A 80 -17.40 9.46 4.36
CA LEU A 80 -16.62 10.36 3.52
C LEU A 80 -16.27 11.67 4.26
N ILE A 81 -17.27 12.31 4.90
CA ILE A 81 -17.06 13.50 5.73
C ILE A 81 -16.14 13.19 6.91
N SER A 82 -16.37 12.06 7.57
CA SER A 82 -15.55 11.66 8.71
C SER A 82 -14.10 11.37 8.31
N SER A 83 -13.86 10.85 7.10
CA SER A 83 -12.54 10.60 6.54
C SER A 83 -11.86 11.89 6.09
N LEU A 84 -12.59 12.81 5.46
CA LEU A 84 -12.11 14.13 5.07
C LEU A 84 -11.50 14.86 6.26
N LEU A 85 -12.27 15.01 7.34
CA LEU A 85 -11.82 15.71 8.54
C LEU A 85 -10.68 14.97 9.25
N TYR A 86 -10.82 13.66 9.47
CA TYR A 86 -9.83 12.90 10.26
C TYR A 86 -8.49 12.70 9.52
N SER A 87 -8.49 12.66 8.18
CA SER A 87 -7.26 12.51 7.39
C SER A 87 -6.25 13.64 7.63
N GLN A 88 -6.70 14.78 8.17
CA GLN A 88 -5.82 15.92 8.49
C GLN A 88 -4.94 15.67 9.71
N TYR A 89 -5.27 14.72 10.59
CA TYR A 89 -4.58 14.53 11.89
C TYR A 89 -3.05 14.35 11.78
N HIS A 90 -2.55 13.82 10.66
CA HIS A 90 -1.12 13.63 10.39
C HIS A 90 -0.57 14.59 9.32
N ALA A 91 -1.34 15.59 8.90
CA ALA A 91 -0.93 16.48 7.82
C ALA A 91 0.21 17.40 8.27
N LYS A 92 1.24 17.52 7.43
CA LYS A 92 2.45 18.30 7.74
C LYS A 92 2.17 19.80 7.86
N TYR A 93 1.21 20.31 7.09
CA TYR A 93 0.84 21.73 7.12
C TYR A 93 0.31 22.18 8.49
N LEU A 94 -0.08 21.23 9.37
CA LEU A 94 -0.53 21.56 10.71
C LEU A 94 0.53 22.27 11.55
N GLN A 95 1.82 22.23 11.20
CA GLN A 95 2.89 22.98 11.88
C GLN A 95 2.84 24.49 11.63
N ASN A 96 2.11 24.94 10.61
CA ASN A 96 2.01 26.34 10.22
C ASN A 96 0.62 26.88 10.58
N ASP A 97 0.57 27.85 11.49
CA ASP A 97 -0.69 28.45 11.97
C ASP A 97 -1.48 29.18 10.87
N GLU A 98 -0.81 29.77 9.88
CA GLU A 98 -1.46 30.42 8.74
C GLU A 98 -2.14 29.39 7.83
N LEU A 99 -1.46 28.26 7.56
CA LEU A 99 -2.04 27.17 6.77
C LEU A 99 -3.16 26.44 7.51
N VAL A 100 -3.05 26.31 8.83
CA VAL A 100 -4.16 25.83 9.67
C VAL A 100 -5.34 26.80 9.64
N SER A 101 -5.08 28.10 9.73
CA SER A 101 -6.13 29.13 9.67
C SER A 101 -6.85 29.11 8.33
N LEU A 102 -6.11 28.97 7.21
CA LEU A 102 -6.69 28.82 5.87
C LEU A 102 -7.69 27.65 5.78
N VAL A 103 -7.32 26.47 6.31
CA VAL A 103 -8.23 25.30 6.31
C VAL A 103 -9.40 25.51 7.29
N ARG A 104 -9.14 26.08 8.47
CA ARG A 104 -10.18 26.39 9.47
C ARG A 104 -11.22 27.35 8.91
N GLU A 105 -10.79 28.44 8.28
CA GLU A 105 -11.68 29.45 7.69
C GLU A 105 -12.57 28.83 6.61
N CYS A 106 -12.03 27.93 5.78
CA CYS A 106 -12.84 27.15 4.84
C CYS A 106 -13.93 26.29 5.52
N LEU A 107 -13.59 25.65 6.64
CA LEU A 107 -14.55 24.89 7.43
C LEU A 107 -15.58 25.78 8.16
N GLU A 108 -15.20 26.98 8.59
CA GLU A 108 -16.10 27.97 9.19
C GLU A 108 -17.07 28.56 8.15
N MET A 109 -16.61 28.79 6.92
CA MET A 109 -17.49 29.12 5.79
C MET A 109 -18.48 28.00 5.53
N LYS A 110 -18.01 26.75 5.49
CA LYS A 110 -18.87 25.56 5.36
C LYS A 110 -19.91 25.49 6.50
N GLU A 111 -19.57 25.86 7.72
CA GLU A 111 -20.52 25.87 8.84
C GLU A 111 -21.58 26.95 8.72
N SER A 112 -21.17 28.17 8.39
CA SER A 112 -22.05 29.33 8.33
C SER A 112 -23.02 29.26 7.14
N ALA A 113 -22.59 28.65 6.03
CA ALA A 113 -23.39 28.45 4.85
C ALA A 113 -23.11 27.05 4.25
N PRO A 114 -23.75 25.97 4.76
CA PRO A 114 -23.42 24.60 4.36
C PRO A 114 -23.60 24.28 2.89
N ALA A 115 -24.48 24.97 2.18
CA ALA A 115 -24.64 24.79 0.74
C ALA A 115 -23.55 25.49 -0.11
N SER A 116 -22.71 26.35 0.50
CA SER A 116 -21.81 27.26 -0.24
C SER A 116 -20.42 26.70 -0.55
N VAL A 117 -19.96 25.69 0.18
CA VAL A 117 -18.63 25.10 0.01
C VAL A 117 -18.78 23.59 -0.19
N SER A 118 -18.41 23.07 -1.34
CA SER A 118 -18.38 21.63 -1.65
C SER A 118 -17.22 20.91 -0.96
N ILE A 119 -17.29 19.58 -0.88
CA ILE A 119 -16.17 18.75 -0.41
C ILE A 119 -14.94 18.94 -1.32
N ARG A 120 -15.16 19.10 -2.63
CA ARG A 120 -14.09 19.36 -3.58
C ARG A 120 -13.33 20.64 -3.25
N GLU A 121 -14.03 21.73 -2.97
CA GLU A 121 -13.40 23.00 -2.59
C GLU A 121 -12.64 22.89 -1.26
N ILE A 122 -13.17 22.16 -0.27
CA ILE A 122 -12.44 21.88 0.98
C ILE A 122 -11.14 21.12 0.68
N LEU A 123 -11.20 20.09 -0.17
CA LEU A 123 -10.02 19.34 -0.60
C LEU A 123 -9.02 20.20 -1.38
N GLU A 124 -9.48 21.15 -2.20
CA GLU A 124 -8.60 22.10 -2.89
C GLU A 124 -7.89 23.05 -1.92
N VAL A 125 -8.59 23.54 -0.89
CA VAL A 125 -7.98 24.36 0.17
C VAL A 125 -6.95 23.55 0.96
N ILE A 126 -7.27 22.31 1.33
CA ILE A 126 -6.32 21.38 1.95
C ILE A 126 -5.14 21.11 1.00
N GLY A 127 -5.39 21.03 -0.30
CA GLY A 127 -4.35 20.83 -1.32
C GLY A 127 -3.38 21.99 -1.40
N LYS A 128 -3.89 23.23 -1.32
CA LYS A 128 -3.06 24.44 -1.21
C LYS A 128 -2.24 24.43 0.08
N ALA A 129 -2.87 24.14 1.23
CA ALA A 129 -2.20 24.10 2.52
C ALA A 129 -1.11 23.01 2.58
N SER A 130 -1.40 21.83 2.04
CA SER A 130 -0.46 20.70 2.01
C SER A 130 0.56 20.76 0.87
N GLN A 131 0.48 21.78 0.00
CA GLN A 131 1.25 21.87 -1.26
C GLN A 131 1.08 20.62 -2.14
N ASN A 132 -0.10 20.01 -2.09
CA ASN A 132 -0.47 18.84 -2.87
C ASN A 132 -1.78 19.10 -3.64
N LEU A 133 -1.65 19.65 -4.84
CA LEU A 133 -2.79 19.94 -5.72
C LEU A 133 -3.54 18.67 -6.19
N LEU A 134 -2.97 17.48 -5.98
CA LEU A 134 -3.60 16.20 -6.33
C LEU A 134 -4.39 15.59 -5.17
N ILE A 135 -4.46 16.25 -4.01
CA ILE A 135 -5.06 15.68 -2.80
C ILE A 135 -6.51 15.25 -3.02
N ALA A 136 -7.32 16.01 -3.77
CA ALA A 136 -8.71 15.67 -4.03
C ALA A 136 -8.83 14.34 -4.79
N LYS A 137 -8.05 14.20 -5.87
CA LYS A 137 -8.00 12.96 -6.66
C LYS A 137 -7.46 11.78 -5.86
N GLN A 138 -6.44 12.00 -5.03
CA GLN A 138 -5.86 10.97 -4.17
C GLN A 138 -6.85 10.52 -3.10
N PHE A 139 -7.57 11.46 -2.49
CA PHE A 139 -8.60 11.19 -1.48
C PHE A 139 -9.72 10.33 -2.07
N ASN A 140 -10.31 10.75 -3.19
CA ASN A 140 -11.39 9.99 -3.85
C ASN A 140 -10.92 8.58 -4.24
N LYS A 141 -9.74 8.46 -4.86
CA LYS A 141 -9.19 7.16 -5.24
C LYS A 141 -8.92 6.26 -4.02
N HIS A 142 -8.43 6.83 -2.93
CA HIS A 142 -8.21 6.09 -1.69
C HIS A 142 -9.54 5.62 -1.10
N PHE A 143 -10.56 6.47 -1.09
CA PHE A 143 -11.89 6.13 -0.59
C PHE A 143 -12.53 4.99 -1.39
N GLU A 144 -12.46 5.04 -2.73
CA GLU A 144 -12.92 3.95 -3.61
C GLU A 144 -12.16 2.64 -3.35
N LEU A 145 -10.84 2.71 -3.20
CA LEU A 145 -10.02 1.53 -2.88
C LEU A 145 -10.46 0.90 -1.55
N GLU A 146 -10.77 1.70 -0.53
CA GLU A 146 -11.28 1.18 0.73
C GLU A 146 -12.63 0.45 0.55
N LEU A 147 -13.53 0.95 -0.30
CA LEU A 147 -14.81 0.28 -0.61
C LEU A 147 -14.55 -1.08 -1.27
N MET A 148 -13.63 -1.14 -2.24
CA MET A 148 -13.23 -2.39 -2.90
C MET A 148 -12.57 -3.38 -1.95
N LEU A 149 -11.73 -2.91 -1.02
CA LEU A 149 -11.06 -3.79 -0.05
C LEU A 149 -12.05 -4.44 0.92
N LEU A 150 -13.07 -3.70 1.37
CA LEU A 150 -14.16 -4.25 2.17
C LEU A 150 -14.92 -5.34 1.39
N ASP A 151 -15.27 -5.06 0.13
CA ASP A 151 -15.96 -6.01 -0.75
C ASP A 151 -15.18 -7.32 -0.90
N ASN A 152 -13.89 -7.21 -1.20
CA ASN A 152 -13.01 -8.36 -1.35
C ASN A 152 -12.89 -9.15 -0.05
N TYR A 153 -12.81 -8.46 1.09
CA TYR A 153 -12.71 -9.12 2.37
C TYR A 153 -14.00 -9.87 2.73
N LEU A 154 -15.17 -9.22 2.60
CA LEU A 154 -16.46 -9.85 2.88
C LEU A 154 -16.72 -11.08 1.99
N ALA A 155 -16.30 -11.03 0.72
CA ALA A 155 -16.36 -12.21 -0.15
C ALA A 155 -15.50 -13.39 0.35
N SER A 156 -14.48 -13.13 1.16
CA SER A 156 -13.58 -14.14 1.72
C SER A 156 -13.98 -14.67 3.11
N VAL A 157 -14.91 -14.01 3.80
CA VAL A 157 -15.41 -14.39 5.13
C VAL A 157 -16.96 -14.41 5.14
N PRO A 158 -17.60 -15.33 4.40
CA PRO A 158 -19.07 -15.36 4.27
C PRO A 158 -19.80 -15.67 5.58
N ASP A 159 -19.09 -16.16 6.60
CA ASP A 159 -19.60 -16.44 7.95
C ASP A 159 -19.54 -15.23 8.90
N ALA A 160 -18.99 -14.10 8.45
CA ALA A 160 -18.85 -12.92 9.28
C ALA A 160 -20.19 -12.19 9.49
N PHE A 161 -20.41 -11.69 10.69
CA PHE A 161 -21.58 -10.88 11.03
C PHE A 161 -21.38 -9.45 10.54
N LEU A 162 -22.17 -9.05 9.54
CA LEU A 162 -22.19 -7.69 9.05
C LEU A 162 -23.04 -6.82 9.99
N TYR A 163 -22.45 -5.78 10.57
CA TYR A 163 -23.11 -4.90 11.53
C TYR A 163 -23.09 -3.46 11.03
N ARG A 164 -24.22 -2.76 11.13
CA ARG A 164 -24.32 -1.36 10.67
C ARG A 164 -23.96 -0.40 11.79
N TYR A 165 -23.22 0.64 11.44
CA TYR A 165 -22.93 1.74 12.33
C TYR A 165 -24.20 2.44 12.80
N GLU A 166 -25.22 2.50 11.92
CA GLU A 166 -26.52 3.10 12.23
C GLU A 166 -27.21 2.33 13.37
N ASP A 167 -27.31 1.00 13.25
CA ASP A 167 -27.84 0.14 14.32
C ASP A 167 -27.02 0.29 15.62
N PHE A 168 -25.70 0.46 15.50
CA PHE A 168 -24.83 0.65 16.66
C PHE A 168 -25.08 1.97 17.40
N VAL A 169 -25.22 3.09 16.68
CA VAL A 169 -25.48 4.40 17.32
C VAL A 169 -26.91 4.56 17.80
N ASP A 170 -27.85 3.84 17.19
CA ASP A 170 -29.25 3.77 17.63
C ASP A 170 -29.46 2.75 18.76
N GLU A 171 -28.36 2.22 19.32
CA GLU A 171 -28.34 1.25 20.42
C GLU A 171 -29.18 -0.02 20.15
N SER A 172 -29.32 -0.37 18.87
CA SER A 172 -30.04 -1.55 18.40
C SER A 172 -29.11 -2.77 18.41
N TYR A 173 -29.03 -3.42 19.56
CA TYR A 173 -28.07 -4.50 19.82
C TYR A 173 -28.60 -5.92 19.60
N THR A 174 -29.90 -6.12 19.39
CA THR A 174 -30.53 -7.46 19.37
C THR A 174 -29.85 -8.45 18.42
N LEU A 175 -29.50 -8.03 17.20
CA LEU A 175 -28.79 -8.90 16.24
C LEU A 175 -27.36 -9.20 16.68
N LEU A 176 -26.67 -8.21 17.25
CA LEU A 176 -25.32 -8.37 17.78
C LEU A 176 -25.30 -9.32 18.98
N GLU A 177 -26.26 -9.18 19.90
CA GLU A 177 -26.45 -10.05 21.07
C GLU A 177 -26.73 -11.50 20.66
N THR A 178 -27.62 -11.67 19.67
CA THR A 178 -27.94 -12.98 19.10
C THR A 178 -26.68 -13.62 18.49
N TYR A 179 -25.90 -12.85 17.72
CA TYR A 179 -24.67 -13.35 17.11
C TYR A 179 -23.59 -13.72 18.14
N LEU A 180 -23.43 -12.90 19.19
CA LEU A 180 -22.49 -13.14 20.28
C LEU A 180 -22.95 -14.22 21.26
N GLY A 181 -24.24 -14.55 21.27
CA GLY A 181 -24.86 -15.48 22.23
C GLY A 181 -24.88 -14.93 23.65
N ARG A 182 -24.88 -13.60 23.82
CA ARG A 182 -24.87 -12.92 25.13
C ARG A 182 -25.40 -11.48 25.02
N PRO A 183 -25.96 -10.93 26.11
CA PRO A 183 -26.42 -9.54 26.13
C PRO A 183 -25.27 -8.54 26.06
N ILE A 184 -25.55 -7.35 25.52
CA ILE A 184 -24.66 -6.19 25.57
C ILE A 184 -24.99 -5.41 26.84
N CYS A 185 -24.17 -5.58 27.88
CA CYS A 185 -24.33 -4.90 29.17
C CYS A 185 -23.36 -3.71 29.35
N GLY A 186 -22.43 -3.53 28.41
CA GLY A 186 -21.37 -2.54 28.47
C GLY A 186 -21.77 -1.14 28.00
N LYS A 187 -20.86 -0.19 28.18
CA LYS A 187 -20.95 1.15 27.58
C LYS A 187 -19.81 1.34 26.58
N ALA A 188 -20.10 1.97 25.44
CA ALA A 188 -19.10 2.36 24.45
C ALA A 188 -18.24 3.56 24.93
N VAL A 189 -17.48 3.36 26.02
CA VAL A 189 -16.59 4.39 26.58
C VAL A 189 -15.23 4.30 25.89
N VAL A 190 -14.96 5.25 25.00
CA VAL A 190 -13.65 5.38 24.35
C VAL A 190 -12.69 6.09 25.32
N PRO A 191 -11.48 5.56 25.56
CA PRO A 191 -10.48 6.20 26.42
C PRO A 191 -10.13 7.62 25.98
N GLY A 192 -9.79 8.48 26.96
CA GLY A 192 -9.53 9.90 26.72
C GLY A 192 -8.39 10.19 25.74
N ASN A 193 -7.35 9.34 25.70
CA ASN A 193 -6.25 9.44 24.73
C ASN A 193 -6.66 9.14 23.27
N LEU A 194 -7.90 8.70 23.05
CA LEU A 194 -8.51 8.46 21.75
C LEU A 194 -9.69 9.41 21.49
N ARG A 195 -9.86 10.50 22.26
CA ARG A 195 -11.00 11.43 22.11
C ARG A 195 -11.21 11.92 20.68
N ARG A 196 -10.14 12.22 19.93
CA ARG A 196 -10.20 12.57 18.49
C ARG A 196 -10.93 11.57 17.59
N VAL A 197 -11.10 10.30 17.98
CA VAL A 197 -11.84 9.34 17.15
C VAL A 197 -13.35 9.51 17.28
N VAL A 198 -13.81 10.20 18.32
CA VAL A 198 -15.22 10.49 18.62
C VAL A 198 -15.60 11.84 17.99
N ARG A 199 -16.62 11.84 17.14
CA ARG A 199 -17.15 13.07 16.49
C ARG A 199 -18.63 13.27 16.80
N THR A 200 -19.54 12.72 15.99
CA THR A 200 -20.99 12.96 16.10
C THR A 200 -21.71 11.93 16.97
N LYS A 201 -21.29 10.66 16.93
CA LYS A 201 -22.08 9.52 17.45
C LYS A 201 -23.51 9.49 16.88
N LYS A 202 -23.66 9.90 15.61
CA LYS A 202 -24.92 9.97 14.87
C LYS A 202 -24.68 9.60 13.40
N SER A 203 -25.75 9.20 12.73
CA SER A 203 -25.82 8.93 11.29
C SER A 203 -26.70 9.98 10.58
N GLY A 204 -26.60 10.02 9.25
CA GLY A 204 -27.39 10.90 8.38
C GLY A 204 -26.92 12.35 8.33
N ASP A 205 -25.80 12.69 8.97
CA ASP A 205 -25.26 14.05 9.04
C ASP A 205 -24.76 14.55 7.68
N TRP A 206 -24.49 13.62 6.75
CA TRP A 206 -24.14 13.95 5.37
C TRP A 206 -25.16 14.86 4.66
N ARG A 207 -26.44 14.83 5.06
CA ARG A 207 -27.49 15.71 4.51
C ARG A 207 -27.30 17.19 4.86
N ASN A 208 -26.58 17.47 5.94
CA ASN A 208 -26.18 18.83 6.32
C ASN A 208 -24.90 19.25 5.62
N TRP A 209 -24.13 18.31 5.09
CA TRP A 209 -22.79 18.52 4.59
C TRP A 209 -22.67 18.51 3.08
N PHE A 210 -23.50 17.77 2.35
CA PHE A 210 -23.36 17.71 0.90
C PHE A 210 -23.98 18.94 0.26
N THR A 211 -23.32 19.50 -0.75
CA THR A 211 -23.91 20.44 -1.70
C THR A 211 -24.55 19.70 -2.88
N ALA A 212 -25.23 20.42 -3.77
CA ALA A 212 -25.73 19.84 -5.01
C ALA A 212 -24.59 19.26 -5.88
N ASP A 213 -23.42 19.90 -5.88
CA ASP A 213 -22.24 19.43 -6.60
C ASP A 213 -21.67 18.15 -6.00
N ASP A 214 -21.66 18.03 -4.66
CA ASP A 214 -21.25 16.82 -3.97
C ASP A 214 -22.17 15.64 -4.32
N VAL A 215 -23.49 15.87 -4.43
CA VAL A 215 -24.45 14.85 -4.87
C VAL A 215 -24.11 14.39 -6.29
N GLN A 216 -23.90 15.32 -7.22
CA GLN A 216 -23.55 14.98 -8.61
C GLN A 216 -22.23 14.20 -8.70
N GLU A 217 -21.24 14.55 -7.88
CA GLU A 217 -19.94 13.86 -7.86
C GLU A 217 -20.02 12.45 -7.26
N TYR A 218 -20.67 12.31 -6.10
CA TYR A 218 -20.58 11.08 -5.33
C TYR A 218 -21.72 10.08 -5.58
N GLN A 219 -22.87 10.51 -6.10
CA GLN A 219 -23.98 9.62 -6.43
C GLN A 219 -23.58 8.44 -7.35
N PRO A 220 -22.96 8.67 -8.52
CA PRO A 220 -22.60 7.56 -9.42
C PRO A 220 -21.54 6.61 -8.82
N VAL A 221 -20.70 7.10 -7.90
CA VAL A 221 -19.62 6.33 -7.28
C VAL A 221 -20.13 5.49 -6.11
N LEU A 222 -20.97 6.08 -5.24
CA LEU A 222 -21.43 5.44 -4.01
C LEU A 222 -22.73 4.64 -4.20
N GLY A 223 -23.56 4.96 -5.19
CA GLY A 223 -24.84 4.30 -5.47
C GLY A 223 -24.75 2.76 -5.54
N PRO A 224 -23.81 2.17 -6.31
CA PRO A 224 -23.65 0.72 -6.35
C PRO A 224 -23.35 0.09 -4.98
N TRP A 225 -22.54 0.77 -4.16
CA TRP A 225 -22.20 0.30 -2.82
C TRP A 225 -23.40 0.41 -1.87
N LEU A 226 -24.12 1.54 -1.90
CA LEU A 226 -25.33 1.76 -1.09
C LEU A 226 -26.35 0.64 -1.34
N LYS A 227 -26.66 0.38 -2.62
CA LYS A 227 -27.58 -0.68 -3.03
C LYS A 227 -27.12 -2.06 -2.55
N LYS A 228 -25.84 -2.38 -2.71
CA LYS A 228 -25.27 -3.69 -2.35
C LYS A 228 -25.42 -3.99 -0.85
N TYR A 229 -25.26 -2.97 0.00
CA TYR A 229 -25.28 -3.14 1.46
C TYR A 229 -26.60 -2.72 2.12
N GLY A 230 -27.68 -2.62 1.35
CA GLY A 230 -29.04 -2.40 1.88
C GLY A 230 -29.32 -0.98 2.35
N TYR A 231 -28.56 0.01 1.87
CA TYR A 231 -28.92 1.42 2.02
C TYR A 231 -29.81 1.84 0.84
N ASP A 232 -30.64 2.87 1.06
CA ASP A 232 -31.38 3.49 -0.03
C ASP A 232 -30.41 4.23 -0.96
N ALA A 233 -30.21 3.68 -2.16
CA ALA A 233 -29.30 4.21 -3.17
C ALA A 233 -29.89 5.41 -3.93
N GLU A 234 -31.21 5.61 -3.86
CA GLU A 234 -31.91 6.72 -4.52
C GLU A 234 -32.07 7.92 -3.59
N ASP A 235 -31.95 7.72 -2.28
CA ASP A 235 -32.04 8.77 -1.28
C ASP A 235 -30.81 9.69 -1.28
N TRP A 236 -30.84 10.76 -2.06
CA TRP A 236 -29.84 11.83 -2.08
C TRP A 236 -30.39 13.16 -1.57
N LYS A 237 -31.46 13.09 -0.76
CA LYS A 237 -32.16 14.29 -0.29
C LYS A 237 -31.34 15.03 0.77
N LEU A 238 -30.95 16.26 0.44
CA LEU A 238 -30.30 17.19 1.36
C LEU A 238 -31.32 17.84 2.28
N ASN A 239 -30.88 18.30 3.46
CA ASN A 239 -31.74 19.05 4.36
C ASN A 239 -32.03 20.44 3.77
N ALA A 240 -33.29 20.89 3.87
CA ALA A 240 -33.71 22.20 3.37
C ALA A 240 -33.02 23.34 4.14
N GLU A 241 -32.81 23.13 5.44
CA GLU A 241 -32.09 24.03 6.33
C GLU A 241 -30.92 23.26 6.94
N PRO A 242 -29.80 23.12 6.22
CA PRO A 242 -28.67 22.34 6.70
C PRO A 242 -27.99 23.08 7.86
N ILE A 243 -27.68 22.35 8.93
CA ILE A 243 -26.97 22.88 10.10
C ILE A 243 -25.78 22.00 10.40
N ILE A 244 -24.58 22.59 10.42
CA ILE A 244 -23.35 21.92 10.81
C ILE A 244 -22.91 22.45 12.17
N ASP A 245 -22.87 21.58 13.17
CA ASP A 245 -22.35 21.94 14.49
C ASP A 245 -20.83 22.09 14.43
N SER A 246 -20.30 23.25 14.81
CA SER A 246 -18.85 23.52 14.90
C SER A 246 -18.08 22.44 15.67
N ARG A 247 -18.67 21.82 16.71
CA ARG A 247 -18.08 20.70 17.50
C ARG A 247 -17.83 19.45 16.65
N HIS A 248 -18.38 19.38 15.45
CA HIS A 248 -18.28 18.28 14.53
C HIS A 248 -17.63 18.69 13.19
N CYS A 249 -17.16 19.93 13.09
CA CYS A 249 -16.51 20.53 11.92
C CYS A 249 -15.22 21.29 12.34
N SER A 250 -15.21 22.62 12.37
CA SER A 250 -14.06 23.50 12.64
C SER A 250 -13.45 23.28 14.02
N LYS A 251 -14.25 23.22 15.09
CA LYS A 251 -13.74 22.92 16.45
C LYS A 251 -13.23 21.49 16.55
N TYR A 252 -13.83 20.56 15.82
CA TYR A 252 -13.30 19.21 15.72
C TYR A 252 -11.97 19.19 14.94
N PHE A 253 -11.84 19.96 13.86
CA PHE A 253 -10.57 20.13 13.16
C PHE A 253 -9.50 20.73 14.08
N MET A 254 -9.83 21.76 14.87
CA MET A 254 -8.91 22.31 15.87
C MET A 254 -8.52 21.30 16.95
N LEU A 255 -9.46 20.44 17.39
CA LEU A 255 -9.12 19.32 18.26
C LEU A 255 -8.08 18.37 17.61
N LEU A 256 -8.20 18.10 16.31
CA LEU A 256 -7.21 17.29 15.58
C LEU A 256 -5.86 18.00 15.47
N VAL A 257 -5.87 19.31 15.24
CA VAL A 257 -4.68 20.17 15.21
C VAL A 257 -3.94 20.06 16.55
N ASP A 258 -4.65 20.26 17.67
CA ASP A 258 -4.10 20.25 19.03
C ASP A 258 -3.59 18.86 19.44
N GLU A 259 -4.32 17.81 19.07
CA GLU A 259 -3.90 16.44 19.40
C GLU A 259 -2.81 15.91 18.46
N SER A 260 -2.57 16.56 17.32
CA SER A 260 -1.69 16.07 16.25
C SER A 260 -0.27 15.80 16.76
N PRO A 261 0.31 14.62 16.45
CA PRO A 261 1.71 14.37 16.75
C PRO A 261 2.62 15.37 16.02
N VAL A 262 2.21 15.86 14.85
CA VAL A 262 3.00 16.77 14.04
C VAL A 262 3.26 18.11 14.76
N ARG A 263 2.31 18.59 15.58
CA ARG A 263 2.49 19.75 16.47
C ARG A 263 3.20 19.40 17.78
N LYS A 264 2.94 18.22 18.32
CA LYS A 264 3.60 17.75 19.55
C LYS A 264 5.10 17.49 19.38
N HIS A 265 5.58 17.31 18.15
CA HIS A 265 7.01 17.18 17.84
C HIS A 265 7.67 18.52 17.44
N SER A 266 6.91 19.63 17.32
CA SER A 266 7.46 20.98 17.08
C SER A 266 7.59 21.82 18.35
N GLY A 267 6.99 21.38 19.47
CA GLY A 267 7.35 21.80 20.82
C GLY A 267 8.10 20.68 21.50
N LYS A 268 9.05 21.01 22.39
CA LYS A 268 9.80 20.09 23.27
C LYS A 268 9.02 18.80 23.56
N SER A 269 9.68 17.66 23.39
CA SER A 269 9.26 16.39 23.96
C SER A 269 8.95 16.57 25.45
N GLN A 270 7.68 16.76 25.78
CA GLN A 270 7.16 16.47 27.11
C GLN A 270 6.77 15.00 27.11
N TYR A 271 7.75 14.13 27.28
CA TYR A 271 7.46 12.88 27.98
C TYR A 271 7.21 13.26 29.44
N VAL A 272 5.93 13.31 29.84
CA VAL A 272 5.58 13.16 31.24
C VAL A 272 5.78 11.68 31.57
N LEU A 273 6.94 11.33 32.10
CA LEU A 273 7.01 10.19 32.99
C LEU A 273 6.15 10.56 34.19
N ALA A 274 5.02 9.87 34.34
CA ALA A 274 4.21 10.00 35.55
C ALA A 274 5.00 9.40 36.72
N THR A 275 5.75 10.25 37.42
CA THR A 275 6.15 10.03 38.80
C THR A 275 5.94 11.33 39.58
N ASN A 276 5.02 11.26 40.53
CA ASN A 276 4.71 12.20 41.62
C ASN A 276 5.38 13.59 41.59
N GLY A 277 4.66 14.56 41.01
CA GLY A 277 4.58 15.95 41.47
C GLY A 277 5.87 16.77 41.58
N LYS A 278 6.21 17.51 40.51
CA LYS A 278 6.62 18.93 40.52
C LYS A 278 7.01 19.39 39.10
N GLU A 279 6.33 20.42 38.60
CA GLU A 279 6.70 21.12 37.36
C GLU A 279 7.83 22.12 37.59
N ILE A 280 8.73 22.26 36.62
CA ILE A 280 9.63 23.41 36.48
C ILE A 280 9.70 23.80 35.00
N ASN A 281 9.32 25.04 34.69
CA ASN A 281 9.35 25.63 33.36
C ASN A 281 10.65 26.42 33.13
N GLY A 282 11.22 26.32 31.93
CA GLY A 282 12.33 27.13 31.46
C GLY A 282 12.24 27.40 29.95
N ASN A 283 12.38 28.68 29.56
CA ASN A 283 12.18 29.24 28.22
C ASN A 283 13.50 29.62 27.51
N LEU A 284 13.40 29.84 26.18
CA LEU A 284 14.40 30.34 25.18
C LEU A 284 15.32 29.22 24.58
N GLU A 285 15.57 29.09 23.27
CA GLU A 285 15.87 30.09 22.21
C GLU A 285 15.40 29.70 20.77
N LYS A 286 15.08 30.74 19.97
CA LYS A 286 14.99 30.91 18.49
C LYS A 286 14.87 29.66 17.56
N THR A 287 13.68 29.49 16.97
CA THR A 287 13.37 28.53 15.89
C THR A 287 13.97 28.93 14.55
N GLN A 288 14.92 28.14 14.03
CA GLN A 288 15.38 28.21 12.65
C GLN A 288 14.50 27.31 11.76
N ILE A 289 14.13 27.76 10.55
CA ILE A 289 13.28 27.05 9.58
C ILE A 289 14.18 26.47 8.48
N ASN A 290 13.86 25.27 7.98
CA ASN A 290 14.53 24.69 6.81
C ASN A 290 14.33 25.55 5.56
N LYS A 291 15.42 25.89 4.89
CA LYS A 291 15.43 26.66 3.63
C LYS A 291 15.61 25.77 2.41
N SER A 292 15.56 24.45 2.58
CA SER A 292 15.73 23.48 1.50
C SER A 292 14.64 22.39 1.47
N LEU A 293 14.49 21.78 0.31
CA LEU A 293 13.73 20.54 0.09
C LEU A 293 14.65 19.49 -0.50
N GLY A 294 14.40 18.22 -0.20
CA GLY A 294 15.14 17.12 -0.78
C GLY A 294 14.71 15.75 -0.25
N TYR A 295 15.23 14.70 -0.86
CA TYR A 295 14.97 13.32 -0.50
C TYR A 295 16.24 12.45 -0.63
N LEU A 296 16.48 11.56 0.34
CA LEU A 296 17.52 10.54 0.33
C LEU A 296 16.99 9.25 -0.32
N ASP A 297 17.29 9.08 -1.61
CA ASP A 297 16.72 8.01 -2.44
C ASP A 297 17.33 6.65 -2.16
N LEU A 298 18.66 6.54 -2.22
CA LEU A 298 19.36 5.26 -2.15
C LEU A 298 20.60 5.40 -1.28
N ILE A 299 20.69 4.51 -0.30
CA ILE A 299 21.95 4.19 0.36
C ILE A 299 22.22 2.73 0.07
N ASN A 300 23.43 2.44 -0.34
CA ASN A 300 23.92 1.08 -0.37
C ASN A 300 25.41 1.08 -0.12
N GLU A 301 25.99 -0.10 -0.23
CA GLU A 301 27.38 -0.38 -0.01
C GLU A 301 28.32 0.43 -0.93
N GLY A 302 27.92 0.84 -2.13
CA GLY A 302 28.77 1.60 -3.04
C GLY A 302 28.49 3.11 -3.06
N ILE A 303 27.22 3.51 -2.87
CA ILE A 303 26.76 4.87 -3.16
C ILE A 303 25.73 5.38 -2.15
N CYS A 304 25.70 6.69 -2.01
CA CYS A 304 24.59 7.46 -1.45
C CYS A 304 24.09 8.44 -2.52
N SER A 305 22.78 8.49 -2.74
CA SER A 305 22.20 9.41 -3.73
C SER A 305 20.82 9.88 -3.34
N GLY A 306 20.49 11.07 -3.81
CA GLY A 306 19.22 11.73 -3.56
C GLY A 306 19.07 12.96 -4.44
N TRP A 307 18.21 13.87 -4.00
CA TRP A 307 18.11 15.21 -4.56
C TRP A 307 17.85 16.23 -3.44
N ALA A 308 18.29 17.46 -3.65
CA ALA A 308 18.04 18.58 -2.77
C ALA A 308 18.19 19.91 -3.50
N PHE A 309 17.50 20.96 -3.05
CA PHE A 309 17.68 22.33 -3.51
C PHE A 309 17.17 23.34 -2.46
N TYR A 310 17.67 24.57 -2.50
CA TYR A 310 17.17 25.67 -1.67
C TYR A 310 15.84 26.20 -2.21
N THR A 311 14.80 26.29 -1.38
CA THR A 311 13.45 26.67 -1.83
C THR A 311 13.36 28.11 -2.32
N GLU A 312 14.08 29.03 -1.67
CA GLU A 312 14.12 30.45 -2.06
C GLU A 312 15.00 30.69 -3.31
N LYS A 313 15.99 29.82 -3.54
CA LYS A 313 16.97 29.94 -4.62
C LYS A 313 17.22 28.59 -5.29
N PRO A 314 16.21 27.98 -5.94
CA PRO A 314 16.29 26.62 -6.45
C PRO A 314 17.38 26.44 -7.52
N THR A 315 17.74 27.51 -8.23
CA THR A 315 18.81 27.46 -9.24
C THR A 315 20.22 27.42 -8.66
N ILE A 316 20.39 27.67 -7.36
CA ILE A 316 21.66 27.50 -6.65
C ILE A 316 21.73 26.06 -6.13
N ALA A 317 22.78 25.34 -6.53
CA ALA A 317 23.00 23.98 -6.05
C ALA A 317 23.13 23.96 -4.53
N SER A 318 22.30 23.16 -3.86
CA SER A 318 22.42 22.97 -2.42
C SER A 318 23.62 22.11 -2.08
N LYS A 319 24.34 22.50 -1.02
CA LYS A 319 25.36 21.65 -0.43
C LYS A 319 24.70 20.64 0.50
N VAL A 320 24.90 19.36 0.24
CA VAL A 320 24.34 18.25 0.99
C VAL A 320 25.44 17.62 1.83
N GLN A 321 25.26 17.61 3.14
CA GLN A 321 26.10 16.96 4.13
C GLN A 321 25.57 15.56 4.43
N ILE A 322 26.40 14.53 4.33
CA ILE A 322 26.03 13.14 4.61
C ILE A 322 26.66 12.69 5.92
N PHE A 323 25.82 12.24 6.85
CA PHE A 323 26.22 11.74 8.17
C PHE A 323 26.02 10.22 8.24
N VAL A 324 26.92 9.54 8.95
CA VAL A 324 26.77 8.12 9.31
C VAL A 324 26.92 8.02 10.82
N ASN A 325 25.88 7.55 11.51
CA ASN A 325 25.81 7.49 12.98
C ASN A 325 26.29 8.81 13.63
N ASP A 326 25.63 9.92 13.25
CA ASP A 326 25.92 11.29 13.72
C ASP A 326 27.29 11.87 13.35
N ARG A 327 28.13 11.14 12.61
CA ARG A 327 29.42 11.63 12.12
C ARG A 327 29.30 12.13 10.68
N LEU A 328 29.65 13.39 10.44
CA LEU A 328 29.77 13.93 9.08
C LEU A 328 30.85 13.15 8.30
N VAL A 329 30.44 12.46 7.24
CA VAL A 329 31.31 11.64 6.40
C VAL A 329 31.76 12.41 5.16
N LEU A 330 30.86 13.16 4.51
CA LEU A 330 31.20 13.96 3.33
C LEU A 330 30.21 15.10 3.12
N THR A 331 30.61 16.08 2.29
CA THR A 331 29.71 17.11 1.74
C THR A 331 29.78 17.08 0.21
N THR A 332 28.65 17.23 -0.46
CA THR A 332 28.53 17.22 -1.93
C THR A 332 27.57 18.30 -2.41
N GLU A 333 27.59 18.62 -3.71
CA GLU A 333 26.66 19.59 -4.29
C GLU A 333 25.59 18.89 -5.14
N ALA A 334 24.34 19.28 -4.96
CA ALA A 334 23.21 18.72 -5.67
C ALA A 334 23.05 19.35 -7.07
N ARG A 335 23.84 18.89 -8.06
CA ARG A 335 23.88 19.43 -9.44
C ARG A 335 23.42 18.45 -10.52
N LEU A 336 23.21 17.19 -10.18
CA LEU A 336 22.91 16.15 -11.15
C LEU A 336 21.49 16.28 -11.70
N PRO A 337 21.26 15.91 -12.96
CA PRO A 337 19.94 15.98 -13.57
C PRO A 337 18.99 14.94 -12.95
N ARG A 338 17.79 15.42 -12.59
CA ARG A 338 16.64 14.65 -12.13
C ARG A 338 15.42 14.99 -12.98
N PRO A 339 15.30 14.38 -14.17
CA PRO A 339 14.19 14.62 -15.08
C PRO A 339 12.84 14.32 -14.42
N ASP A 340 12.79 13.30 -13.56
CA ASP A 340 11.62 12.95 -12.76
C ASP A 340 11.19 14.07 -11.82
N VAL A 341 12.14 14.74 -11.14
CA VAL A 341 11.84 15.86 -10.24
C VAL A 341 11.39 17.10 -11.03
N LYS A 342 11.92 17.31 -12.24
CA LYS A 342 11.49 18.37 -13.17
C LYS A 342 10.11 18.11 -13.77
N GLU A 343 9.87 16.90 -14.27
CA GLU A 343 8.59 16.46 -14.87
C GLU A 343 7.47 16.50 -13.84
N CYS A 344 7.78 16.27 -12.56
CA CYS A 344 6.85 16.46 -11.45
C CYS A 344 6.65 17.93 -11.04
N GLY A 345 7.33 18.89 -11.67
CA GLY A 345 7.23 20.32 -11.34
C GLY A 345 7.85 20.73 -9.99
N ILE A 346 8.64 19.85 -9.36
CA ILE A 346 9.20 20.05 -8.02
C ILE A 346 10.43 20.97 -8.08
N HIS A 347 11.22 20.90 -9.15
CA HIS A 347 12.40 21.72 -9.36
C HIS A 347 12.43 22.32 -10.77
N PRO A 348 12.67 23.64 -10.95
CA PRO A 348 12.51 24.33 -12.24
C PRO A 348 13.36 23.74 -13.37
N THR A 349 14.59 23.33 -13.07
CA THR A 349 15.54 22.83 -14.09
C THR A 349 15.75 21.32 -14.02
N GLY A 350 15.32 20.67 -12.93
CA GLY A 350 15.74 19.30 -12.59
C GLY A 350 17.20 19.13 -12.17
N LEU A 351 18.04 20.18 -12.18
CA LEU A 351 19.44 20.10 -11.74
C LEU A 351 19.54 20.22 -10.22
N CYS A 352 19.16 19.15 -9.52
CA CYS A 352 19.06 19.11 -8.05
C CYS A 352 19.45 17.74 -7.47
N GLY A 353 19.99 16.82 -8.26
CA GLY A 353 20.40 15.50 -7.80
C GLY A 353 21.80 15.49 -7.18
N PHE A 354 22.05 14.61 -6.23
CA PHE A 354 23.40 14.29 -5.77
C PHE A 354 23.62 12.77 -5.80
N ARG A 355 24.87 12.37 -6.06
CA ARG A 355 25.31 10.98 -6.03
C ARG A 355 26.77 10.97 -5.65
N VAL A 356 27.09 10.25 -4.58
CA VAL A 356 28.43 10.16 -4.00
C VAL A 356 28.80 8.70 -3.79
N GLU A 357 30.08 8.41 -3.97
CA GLU A 357 30.69 7.17 -3.50
C GLU A 357 31.25 7.41 -2.10
N TRP A 358 31.28 6.36 -1.27
CA TRP A 358 31.79 6.46 0.09
C TRP A 358 33.31 6.66 0.09
N PRO A 359 33.85 7.64 0.85
CA PRO A 359 35.28 7.78 1.04
C PRO A 359 35.88 6.50 1.62
N ILE A 360 37.14 6.22 1.24
CA ILE A 360 37.88 5.04 1.72
C ILE A 360 37.88 5.04 3.25
N GLY A 361 37.41 3.93 3.84
CA GLY A 361 37.33 3.76 5.29
C GLY A 361 36.15 4.44 6.00
N MET A 362 35.28 5.16 5.28
CA MET A 362 34.07 5.79 5.84
C MET A 362 32.77 5.19 5.30
N ARG A 363 32.84 3.94 4.82
CA ARG A 363 31.71 3.20 4.30
C ARG A 363 30.80 2.75 5.46
N PRO A 364 29.47 3.02 5.40
CA PRO A 364 28.55 2.52 6.41
C PRO A 364 28.47 0.99 6.40
N GLN A 365 28.37 0.40 7.58
CA GLN A 365 28.19 -1.03 7.82
C GLN A 365 26.72 -1.39 7.99
N ALA A 366 26.41 -2.69 7.98
CA ALA A 366 25.06 -3.18 8.25
C ALA A 366 24.56 -2.67 9.61
N GLY A 367 23.39 -2.03 9.63
CA GLY A 367 22.78 -1.45 10.82
C GLY A 367 23.08 0.03 11.03
N ASP A 368 24.09 0.59 10.36
CA ASP A 368 24.43 2.02 10.45
C ASP A 368 23.28 2.89 9.93
N GLN A 369 23.09 4.04 10.57
CA GLN A 369 22.13 5.05 10.14
C GLN A 369 22.84 6.09 9.27
N VAL A 370 22.30 6.32 8.08
CA VAL A 370 22.77 7.35 7.15
C VAL A 370 21.74 8.47 7.09
N GLU A 371 22.18 9.70 7.28
CA GLU A 371 21.38 10.90 7.11
C GLU A 371 21.98 11.82 6.06
N ALA A 372 21.12 12.52 5.34
CA ALA A 372 21.52 13.61 4.45
C ALA A 372 20.90 14.91 4.92
N TRP A 373 21.66 15.98 4.96
CA TRP A 373 21.26 17.31 5.41
C TRP A 373 21.65 18.33 4.36
N VAL A 374 20.93 19.44 4.25
CA VAL A 374 21.44 20.59 3.50
C VAL A 374 22.19 21.50 4.45
N GLU A 375 23.38 21.95 4.06
CA GLU A 375 24.21 22.83 4.87
C GLU A 375 23.42 24.10 5.27
N GLY A 376 23.27 24.31 6.58
CA GLY A 376 22.55 25.44 7.16
C GLY A 376 21.06 25.19 7.47
N ASP A 377 20.53 23.99 7.21
CA ASP A 377 19.17 23.60 7.58
C ASP A 377 19.10 22.92 8.95
N VAL A 378 17.89 22.87 9.53
CA VAL A 378 17.62 22.36 10.88
C VAL A 378 17.06 20.94 10.94
N ASN A 379 16.61 20.37 9.81
CA ASN A 379 16.19 18.96 9.73
C ASN A 379 16.86 18.27 8.53
N PRO A 380 17.03 16.93 8.59
CA PRO A 380 17.58 16.19 7.47
C PRO A 380 16.59 16.13 6.30
N LEU A 381 17.11 15.77 5.12
CA LEU A 381 16.34 15.45 3.94
C LEU A 381 15.35 14.31 4.21
N LEU A 382 14.19 14.36 3.56
CA LEU A 382 13.19 13.31 3.64
C LEU A 382 13.79 11.95 3.24
N GLY A 383 13.36 10.87 3.89
CA GLY A 383 13.98 9.55 3.69
C GLY A 383 15.26 9.32 4.52
N SER A 384 15.66 10.30 5.35
CA SER A 384 16.64 10.16 6.43
C SER A 384 15.94 10.03 7.80
N PRO A 385 16.55 9.36 8.80
CA PRO A 385 17.66 8.43 8.62
C PRO A 385 17.25 7.21 7.81
N LYS A 386 18.21 6.66 7.07
CA LYS A 386 18.05 5.42 6.32
C LYS A 386 19.01 4.40 6.88
N GLN A 387 18.50 3.23 7.23
CA GLN A 387 19.31 2.17 7.81
C GLN A 387 20.00 1.35 6.72
N MET A 388 21.30 1.14 6.89
CA MET A 388 22.10 0.37 5.96
C MET A 388 21.77 -1.12 6.13
N SER A 389 21.19 -1.71 5.08
CA SER A 389 20.86 -3.15 5.08
C SER A 389 22.13 -4.01 5.09
N ALA A 390 22.05 -5.18 5.73
CA ALA A 390 23.14 -6.15 5.68
C ALA A 390 23.47 -6.55 4.23
N PRO A 391 24.77 -6.74 3.89
CA PRO A 391 25.14 -7.37 2.64
C PRO A 391 24.37 -8.68 2.52
N GLN A 392 23.63 -8.88 1.43
CA GLN A 392 23.06 -10.20 1.12
C GLN A 392 24.20 -11.14 0.69
N GLY A 393 25.01 -11.56 1.65
CA GLY A 393 25.94 -12.67 1.52
C GLY A 393 25.17 -13.98 1.60
N LYS A 394 25.50 -14.93 0.71
CA LYS A 394 24.99 -16.31 0.66
C LYS A 394 24.71 -16.89 2.06
N LEU A 395 23.46 -16.89 2.50
CA LEU A 395 23.05 -17.80 3.57
C LEU A 395 22.88 -19.19 2.96
N ALA A 396 23.81 -20.06 3.31
CA ALA A 396 23.59 -21.49 3.34
C ALA A 396 22.38 -21.75 4.25
N TRP A 397 21.35 -22.38 3.67
CA TRP A 397 20.21 -22.87 4.43
C TRP A 397 20.65 -24.06 5.27
N PRO A 398 20.51 -24.04 6.61
CA PRO A 398 20.44 -25.28 7.35
C PRO A 398 19.06 -25.87 7.06
N TRP A 399 19.03 -27.12 6.58
CA TRP A 399 18.07 -28.21 6.83
C TRP A 399 18.25 -29.27 5.73
N SER A 400 19.36 -30.00 5.84
CA SER A 400 19.52 -31.40 5.48
C SER A 400 20.52 -31.92 6.52
N SER A 401 20.24 -32.83 7.44
CA SER A 401 19.50 -34.08 7.29
C SER A 401 19.23 -34.68 8.68
N ALA A 402 18.03 -35.21 8.89
CA ALA A 402 17.82 -36.48 9.58
C ALA A 402 16.86 -37.23 8.64
N VAL A 403 17.34 -38.07 7.73
CA VAL A 403 17.79 -39.44 8.02
C VAL A 403 19.03 -39.76 7.19
N GLY A 404 20.10 -40.27 7.82
CA GLY A 404 21.26 -40.74 7.06
C GLY A 404 22.54 -40.98 7.86
N ALA A 405 22.47 -41.72 8.97
CA ALA A 405 23.63 -42.43 9.53
C ALA A 405 23.04 -43.73 10.12
N GLN A 406 23.57 -44.93 9.92
CA GLN A 406 24.79 -45.43 9.29
C GLN A 406 24.60 -46.96 9.27
N LEU A 407 25.16 -47.68 8.28
CA LEU A 407 25.90 -48.95 8.45
C LEU A 407 25.91 -49.79 7.17
N VAL A 408 27.11 -49.86 6.60
CA VAL A 408 27.60 -51.01 5.83
C VAL A 408 27.95 -52.11 6.82
N GLY A 409 27.46 -53.34 6.63
CA GLY A 409 27.93 -54.49 7.40
C GLY A 409 27.11 -55.78 7.34
N ARG A 410 27.31 -56.56 6.27
CA ARG A 410 27.30 -58.04 6.20
C ARG A 410 26.09 -58.89 6.70
N ARG A 411 25.63 -59.70 5.72
CA ARG A 411 25.33 -61.16 5.71
C ARG A 411 24.01 -61.69 6.29
N SER A 412 23.48 -62.63 5.49
CA SER A 412 22.52 -63.72 5.76
C SER A 412 21.12 -63.30 6.19
N GLY A 413 20.02 -63.88 5.72
CA GLY A 413 19.79 -65.03 4.86
C GLY A 413 18.31 -65.40 4.99
N LEU A 414 17.79 -66.06 3.95
CA LEU A 414 16.62 -66.94 3.94
C LEU A 414 15.18 -66.38 4.12
N LYS A 415 14.43 -66.64 3.04
CA LYS A 415 13.13 -67.35 2.95
C LYS A 415 11.80 -66.56 3.02
N ARG A 416 11.20 -66.48 1.82
CA ARG A 416 9.89 -67.05 1.38
C ARG A 416 8.57 -66.50 2.00
N THR A 417 7.88 -65.68 1.19
CA THR A 417 6.51 -65.84 0.58
C THR A 417 5.27 -66.21 1.44
N PRO A 418 4.00 -66.03 0.94
CA PRO A 418 3.36 -64.90 0.23
C PRO A 418 1.84 -64.71 0.61
N LEU A 419 1.07 -64.00 -0.25
CA LEU A 419 -0.41 -63.80 -0.34
C LEU A 419 -0.98 -62.58 0.43
N GLY A 420 -1.92 -61.79 -0.10
CA GLY A 420 -2.86 -62.03 -1.20
C GLY A 420 -3.42 -60.77 -1.87
N LYS A 421 -4.15 -61.02 -2.96
CA LYS A 421 -4.66 -60.13 -4.00
C LYS A 421 -6.03 -59.53 -3.67
N SER A 422 -6.37 -58.38 -4.27
CA SER A 422 -7.71 -58.04 -4.82
C SER A 422 -7.67 -56.62 -5.44
N LYS A 423 -7.53 -56.44 -6.76
CA LYS A 423 -8.51 -56.41 -7.87
C LYS A 423 -9.42 -55.16 -7.96
N ALA A 424 -9.26 -54.49 -9.10
CA ALA A 424 -10.02 -53.37 -9.64
C ALA A 424 -11.32 -53.80 -10.34
N VAL A 425 -12.32 -52.91 -10.40
CA VAL A 425 -13.44 -52.96 -11.37
C VAL A 425 -13.93 -51.55 -11.75
N LYS A 426 -14.04 -51.31 -13.06
CA LYS A 426 -14.98 -50.44 -13.81
C LYS A 426 -14.88 -50.90 -15.29
N PRO A 427 -15.80 -50.54 -16.21
CA PRO A 427 -17.20 -50.08 -16.11
C PRO A 427 -18.12 -50.81 -17.13
N LEU A 428 -19.41 -50.46 -17.21
CA LEU A 428 -20.24 -50.76 -18.39
C LEU A 428 -21.23 -49.62 -18.75
N ILE A 429 -21.61 -49.66 -20.02
CA ILE A 429 -22.17 -48.63 -20.91
C ILE A 429 -23.69 -48.78 -21.05
N SER A 430 -24.42 -47.71 -21.37
CA SER A 430 -25.44 -47.72 -22.44
C SER A 430 -25.71 -46.31 -22.97
N ALA A 431 -26.08 -46.24 -24.24
CA ALA A 431 -26.22 -45.07 -25.11
C ALA A 431 -27.67 -44.94 -25.61
N ASP A 432 -27.93 -43.85 -26.37
CA ASP A 432 -28.97 -43.62 -27.42
C ASP A 432 -29.65 -42.24 -27.25
N HIS A 433 -29.97 -41.39 -28.24
CA HIS A 433 -29.98 -41.43 -29.72
C HIS A 433 -30.17 -39.98 -30.31
N HIS A 434 -29.44 -39.63 -31.39
CA HIS A 434 -29.76 -38.78 -32.59
C HIS A 434 -30.33 -37.31 -32.51
N PRO A 435 -30.32 -36.49 -33.63
CA PRO A 435 -29.31 -36.27 -34.67
C PRO A 435 -29.07 -34.79 -35.12
N LYS A 436 -28.10 -34.68 -36.04
CA LYS A 436 -27.51 -33.56 -36.83
C LYS A 436 -28.46 -32.59 -37.56
N LEU A 437 -27.99 -31.35 -37.77
CA LEU A 437 -28.17 -30.55 -38.99
C LEU A 437 -26.85 -29.86 -39.41
N ARG A 438 -26.72 -29.59 -40.71
CA ARG A 438 -25.50 -29.33 -41.49
C ARG A 438 -25.79 -28.19 -42.49
N ALA A 439 -24.90 -27.21 -42.66
CA ALA A 439 -24.65 -26.41 -43.90
C ALA A 439 -23.56 -25.36 -43.61
N LYS A 440 -22.38 -25.37 -44.28
CA LYS A 440 -21.98 -24.62 -45.52
C LYS A 440 -22.00 -23.09 -45.32
N SER A 441 -21.00 -22.27 -45.69
CA SER A 441 -20.13 -22.28 -46.89
C SER A 441 -18.93 -21.30 -46.81
N ASN A 442 -17.95 -21.55 -47.70
CA ASN A 442 -16.77 -20.78 -48.15
C ASN A 442 -16.89 -19.26 -48.38
N GLN A 443 -15.76 -18.55 -48.25
CA GLN A 443 -14.98 -17.82 -49.30
C GLN A 443 -13.84 -17.00 -48.60
N GLN A 444 -12.54 -17.24 -48.78
CA GLN A 444 -11.56 -17.02 -49.88
C GLN A 444 -11.07 -15.56 -50.09
N ASN A 445 -9.73 -15.46 -50.26
CA ASN A 445 -8.88 -14.36 -50.78
C ASN A 445 -8.51 -13.22 -49.81
N GLY A 446 -7.27 -12.73 -49.74
CA GLY A 446 -6.02 -12.99 -50.45
C GLY A 446 -5.02 -11.83 -50.24
N LEU A 447 -3.75 -12.08 -50.57
CA LEU A 447 -2.66 -11.12 -50.88
C LEU A 447 -2.08 -10.29 -49.72
N SER A 448 -0.81 -9.91 -49.66
CA SER A 448 0.45 -10.33 -50.32
C SER A 448 1.60 -9.59 -49.59
N ASP A 449 2.75 -10.23 -49.58
CA ASP A 449 4.13 -9.77 -49.39
C ASP A 449 4.45 -8.26 -49.28
N PHE A 450 5.39 -7.94 -48.37
CA PHE A 450 6.52 -7.07 -48.68
C PHE A 450 7.76 -7.47 -47.86
N SER A 451 8.81 -7.87 -48.56
CA SER A 451 10.17 -8.11 -48.06
C SER A 451 11.08 -6.94 -48.39
N VAL A 452 11.97 -6.52 -47.49
CA VAL A 452 13.23 -5.85 -47.86
C VAL A 452 14.38 -6.37 -46.99
N SER A 453 15.39 -6.87 -47.70
CA SER A 453 16.75 -7.31 -47.37
C SER A 453 17.61 -6.22 -46.71
N SER A 454 18.27 -6.51 -45.58
CA SER A 454 19.71 -6.77 -45.40
C SER A 454 20.69 -5.88 -46.18
N VAL A 455 21.64 -5.23 -45.49
CA VAL A 455 23.10 -5.28 -45.76
C VAL A 455 23.87 -4.95 -44.46
N SER A 456 24.95 -5.69 -44.30
CA SER A 456 26.03 -5.69 -43.29
C SER A 456 26.87 -4.42 -43.20
N ASP A 457 27.46 -4.14 -42.04
CA ASP A 457 28.93 -4.06 -41.99
C ASP A 457 29.51 -4.35 -40.60
N SER A 458 30.73 -4.87 -40.66
CA SER A 458 31.57 -5.51 -39.68
C SER A 458 32.49 -4.50 -38.98
N GLY A 459 32.78 -4.73 -37.69
CA GLY A 459 33.63 -3.84 -36.90
C GLY A 459 34.04 -4.48 -35.58
N ASN A 460 35.15 -5.21 -35.63
CA ASN A 460 35.76 -6.01 -34.58
C ASN A 460 36.11 -5.19 -33.31
N ARG A 461 35.71 -5.63 -32.11
CA ARG A 461 36.40 -5.23 -30.85
C ARG A 461 36.19 -6.25 -29.71
N LEU A 462 37.22 -7.09 -29.56
CA LEU A 462 37.79 -7.65 -28.33
C LEU A 462 36.82 -8.15 -27.24
N SER A 463 36.62 -9.47 -27.25
CA SER A 463 36.04 -10.26 -26.18
C SER A 463 36.99 -10.36 -24.98
N LEU A 464 36.62 -9.77 -23.84
CA LEU A 464 37.10 -10.21 -22.53
C LEU A 464 36.01 -11.08 -21.89
N LYS A 465 36.13 -12.39 -22.09
CA LYS A 465 35.36 -13.40 -21.35
C LYS A 465 35.74 -13.31 -19.87
N LYS A 466 34.90 -12.69 -19.06
CA LYS A 466 34.78 -13.01 -17.63
C LYS A 466 33.45 -13.71 -17.43
N ASN A 467 33.49 -15.04 -17.24
CA ASN A 467 32.36 -15.83 -16.78
C ASN A 467 32.04 -15.41 -15.33
N VAL A 468 31.21 -14.38 -15.18
CA VAL A 468 30.47 -14.13 -13.94
C VAL A 468 29.12 -14.84 -14.10
N PRO A 469 28.64 -15.63 -13.11
CA PRO A 469 27.34 -16.26 -13.23
C PRO A 469 26.26 -15.18 -13.29
N LEU A 470 25.59 -15.04 -14.44
CA LEU A 470 24.45 -14.15 -14.60
C LEU A 470 23.36 -14.57 -13.61
N LEU A 471 23.00 -13.65 -12.70
CA LEU A 471 21.83 -13.79 -11.83
C LEU A 471 20.59 -13.95 -12.73
N SER A 472 19.96 -15.13 -12.68
CA SER A 472 18.74 -15.40 -13.43
C SER A 472 17.55 -15.38 -12.47
N THR A 473 16.74 -14.33 -12.53
CA THR A 473 15.48 -14.27 -11.80
C THR A 473 14.39 -14.82 -12.71
N ARG A 474 13.72 -15.91 -12.29
CA ARG A 474 12.54 -16.44 -13.00
C ARG A 474 11.30 -15.78 -12.41
N ILE A 475 10.60 -15.00 -13.22
CA ILE A 475 9.27 -14.47 -12.89
C ILE A 475 8.24 -15.28 -13.68
N ASN A 476 7.39 -16.01 -12.96
CA ASN A 476 6.32 -16.78 -13.55
C ASN A 476 5.11 -15.87 -13.83
N VAL A 477 5.18 -15.09 -14.91
CA VAL A 477 4.06 -14.24 -15.33
C VAL A 477 2.83 -15.08 -15.69
N SER A 478 2.99 -16.36 -16.05
CA SER A 478 1.84 -17.25 -16.22
C SER A 478 1.14 -17.61 -14.92
N GLU A 479 1.76 -17.55 -13.74
CA GLU A 479 1.06 -17.67 -12.44
C GLU A 479 0.44 -16.35 -11.97
N LEU A 480 1.09 -15.22 -12.25
CA LEU A 480 0.53 -13.88 -12.05
C LEU A 480 -0.72 -13.65 -12.92
N ILE A 481 -0.72 -14.19 -14.15
CA ILE A 481 -1.86 -14.16 -15.06
C ILE A 481 -2.83 -15.31 -14.77
N LYS A 482 -2.42 -16.53 -14.39
CA LYS A 482 -3.37 -17.62 -14.05
C LYS A 482 -4.13 -17.42 -12.74
N LYS A 483 -3.68 -16.53 -11.84
CA LYS A 483 -4.54 -16.01 -10.75
C LYS A 483 -5.72 -15.19 -11.29
N VAL A 484 -5.68 -14.79 -12.55
CA VAL A 484 -6.74 -14.11 -13.27
C VAL A 484 -7.13 -14.99 -14.45
N ASP A 485 -8.00 -15.97 -14.20
CA ASP A 485 -8.63 -16.67 -15.31
C ASP A 485 -9.58 -15.70 -16.04
N LEU A 486 -9.04 -15.03 -17.07
CA LEU A 486 -9.75 -14.02 -17.84
C LEU A 486 -10.99 -14.59 -18.57
N GLY A 487 -11.08 -15.91 -18.74
CA GLY A 487 -12.26 -16.58 -19.30
C GLY A 487 -13.30 -16.99 -18.25
N LEU A 488 -12.90 -17.19 -17.00
CA LEU A 488 -13.77 -17.60 -15.88
C LEU A 488 -14.25 -16.44 -15.00
N LEU A 489 -13.73 -15.21 -15.18
CA LEU A 489 -14.01 -14.07 -14.30
C LEU A 489 -14.99 -13.01 -14.83
N GLY A 490 -15.51 -13.13 -16.06
CA GLY A 490 -16.49 -12.15 -16.58
C GLY A 490 -16.00 -10.69 -16.61
N LEU A 491 -14.68 -10.47 -16.58
CA LEU A 491 -14.07 -9.14 -16.54
C LEU A 491 -14.26 -8.42 -17.87
N SER A 492 -14.57 -7.12 -17.80
CA SER A 492 -14.59 -6.25 -18.96
C SER A 492 -13.19 -6.07 -19.55
N GLU A 493 -13.09 -5.77 -20.85
CA GLU A 493 -11.82 -5.49 -21.52
C GLU A 493 -11.00 -4.39 -20.80
N LYS A 494 -11.70 -3.44 -20.17
CA LYS A 494 -11.10 -2.34 -19.42
C LYS A 494 -10.38 -2.82 -18.15
N GLU A 495 -10.95 -3.79 -17.43
CA GLU A 495 -10.38 -4.37 -16.21
C GLU A 495 -9.19 -5.28 -16.54
N ALA A 496 -9.31 -6.08 -17.60
CA ALA A 496 -8.21 -6.87 -18.12
C ALA A 496 -7.03 -5.97 -18.54
N ALA A 497 -7.30 -4.87 -19.25
CA ALA A 497 -6.28 -3.90 -19.64
C ALA A 497 -5.64 -3.16 -18.46
N HIS A 498 -6.35 -2.99 -17.34
CA HIS A 498 -5.80 -2.40 -16.13
C HIS A 498 -4.82 -3.34 -15.43
N LEU A 499 -5.22 -4.60 -15.25
CA LEU A 499 -4.38 -5.64 -14.64
C LEU A 499 -3.11 -5.91 -15.46
N ILE A 500 -3.22 -5.94 -16.78
CA ILE A 500 -2.07 -6.07 -17.68
C ILE A 500 -1.11 -4.87 -17.50
N ARG A 501 -1.64 -3.65 -17.39
CA ARG A 501 -0.82 -2.45 -17.15
C ARG A 501 -0.09 -2.50 -15.81
N GLU A 502 -0.74 -2.93 -14.74
CA GLU A 502 -0.09 -3.06 -13.43
C GLU A 502 1.00 -4.14 -13.41
N ALA A 503 0.75 -5.29 -14.05
CA ALA A 503 1.73 -6.36 -14.18
C ALA A 503 2.97 -5.90 -14.99
N LEU A 504 2.77 -5.14 -16.07
CA LEU A 504 3.86 -4.56 -16.85
C LEU A 504 4.63 -3.49 -16.07
N ALA A 505 3.96 -2.67 -15.26
CA ALA A 505 4.63 -1.68 -14.40
C ALA A 505 5.51 -2.35 -13.33
N LEU A 506 5.04 -3.44 -12.72
CA LEU A 506 5.82 -4.25 -11.78
C LEU A 506 7.04 -4.90 -12.44
N LEU A 507 6.89 -5.40 -13.66
CA LEU A 507 8.01 -5.94 -14.44
C LEU A 507 9.03 -4.84 -14.79
N GLY A 508 8.56 -3.65 -15.17
CA GLY A 508 9.40 -2.48 -15.44
C GLY A 508 10.25 -2.09 -14.22
N ARG A 509 9.65 -2.05 -13.02
CA ARG A 509 10.40 -1.79 -11.77
C ARG A 509 11.50 -2.82 -11.51
N HIS A 510 11.22 -4.11 -11.71
CA HIS A 510 12.23 -5.16 -11.57
C HIS A 510 13.37 -5.03 -12.59
N ILE A 511 13.06 -4.69 -13.85
CA ILE A 511 14.07 -4.49 -14.89
C ILE A 511 14.93 -3.26 -14.58
N ILE A 512 14.34 -2.18 -14.07
CA ILE A 512 15.06 -0.96 -13.69
C ILE A 512 16.00 -1.22 -12.51
N ALA A 513 15.57 -2.00 -11.52
CA ALA A 513 16.34 -2.30 -10.31
C ALA A 513 17.55 -3.24 -10.52
N LEU A 514 17.60 -3.96 -11.64
CA LEU A 514 18.71 -4.86 -11.95
C LEU A 514 19.83 -4.13 -12.70
N ASP A 515 21.05 -4.18 -12.17
CA ASP A 515 22.22 -3.60 -12.83
C ASP A 515 22.61 -4.43 -14.07
N ASP A 516 22.93 -5.71 -13.91
CA ASP A 516 23.04 -6.65 -15.03
C ASP A 516 22.20 -7.92 -14.77
N GLY A 517 21.90 -8.67 -15.82
CA GLY A 517 21.34 -10.00 -15.66
C GLY A 517 20.28 -10.37 -16.70
N VAL A 518 19.56 -11.45 -16.43
CA VAL A 518 18.47 -11.91 -17.28
C VAL A 518 17.19 -12.11 -16.46
N VAL A 519 16.16 -11.34 -16.80
CA VAL A 519 14.81 -11.54 -16.27
C VAL A 519 14.05 -12.45 -17.22
N LYS A 520 13.76 -13.68 -16.78
CA LYS A 520 12.96 -14.63 -17.57
C LYS A 520 11.50 -14.48 -17.19
N VAL A 521 10.67 -14.23 -18.20
CA VAL A 521 9.22 -14.05 -18.06
C VAL A 521 8.53 -15.23 -18.73
N GLN A 522 7.96 -16.11 -17.91
CA GLN A 522 7.29 -17.32 -18.40
C GLN A 522 6.15 -16.97 -19.36
N GLY A 523 6.19 -17.56 -20.57
CA GLY A 523 5.19 -17.34 -21.62
C GLY A 523 5.44 -16.11 -22.52
N LEU A 524 6.34 -15.19 -22.13
CA LEU A 524 6.61 -13.98 -22.88
C LEU A 524 8.01 -14.00 -23.54
N GLY A 525 9.05 -14.29 -22.76
CA GLY A 525 10.42 -14.06 -23.22
C GLY A 525 11.43 -13.92 -22.11
N SER A 526 12.56 -13.33 -22.45
CA SER A 526 13.59 -12.91 -21.50
C SER A 526 14.07 -11.50 -21.81
N PHE A 527 14.25 -10.69 -20.78
CA PHE A 527 14.91 -9.40 -20.87
C PHE A 527 16.37 -9.59 -20.44
N GLN A 528 17.30 -9.35 -21.36
CA GLN A 528 18.73 -9.28 -21.08
C GLN A 528 19.09 -7.85 -20.76
N ILE A 529 19.71 -7.63 -19.61
CA ILE A 529 20.01 -6.32 -19.06
C ILE A 529 21.52 -6.23 -18.94
N GLY A 530 22.10 -5.16 -19.48
CA GLY A 530 23.51 -4.88 -19.34
C GLY A 530 23.82 -3.41 -19.50
N PHE A 531 25.10 -3.07 -19.39
CA PHE A 531 25.59 -1.70 -19.58
C PHE A 531 26.66 -1.67 -20.67
N THR A 532 26.69 -0.56 -21.41
CA THR A 532 27.85 -0.19 -22.22
C THR A 532 28.35 1.17 -21.76
N MET A 533 29.67 1.34 -21.65
CA MET A 533 30.25 2.65 -21.37
C MET A 533 30.33 3.42 -22.69
N LYS A 534 29.61 4.54 -22.77
CA LYS A 534 29.78 5.48 -23.88
C LYS A 534 30.52 6.70 -23.39
N GLU A 535 31.54 7.08 -24.14
CA GLU A 535 32.23 8.34 -23.93
C GLU A 535 31.38 9.45 -24.55
N LYS A 536 31.02 10.43 -23.73
CA LYS A 536 30.31 11.63 -24.15
C LYS A 536 30.99 12.80 -23.45
N ASP A 537 31.49 13.75 -24.24
CA ASP A 537 32.18 14.95 -23.74
C ASP A 537 33.38 14.63 -22.82
N GLY A 538 34.17 13.59 -23.18
CA GLY A 538 35.33 13.13 -22.40
C GLY A 538 34.99 12.39 -21.10
N LEU A 539 33.71 12.22 -20.78
CA LEU A 539 33.24 11.47 -19.61
C LEU A 539 32.67 10.11 -20.03
N LYS A 540 33.07 9.04 -19.35
CA LYS A 540 32.50 7.70 -19.55
C LYS A 540 31.18 7.59 -18.82
N VAL A 541 30.07 7.60 -19.57
CA VAL A 541 28.72 7.48 -19.02
C VAL A 541 28.20 6.05 -19.24
N PRO A 542 27.75 5.35 -18.18
CA PRO A 542 27.13 4.03 -18.31
C PRO A 542 25.76 4.17 -18.99
N LYS A 543 25.59 3.52 -20.14
CA LYS A 543 24.31 3.40 -20.82
C LYS A 543 23.73 2.01 -20.60
N LYS A 544 22.62 1.94 -19.88
CA LYS A 544 21.86 0.70 -19.72
C LYS A 544 21.21 0.31 -21.04
N HIS A 545 21.38 -0.94 -21.45
CA HIS A 545 20.69 -1.52 -22.58
C HIS A 545 19.85 -2.71 -22.11
N ILE A 546 18.63 -2.79 -22.62
CA ILE A 546 17.67 -3.84 -22.30
C ILE A 546 17.28 -4.49 -23.63
N VAL A 547 17.58 -5.77 -23.79
CA VAL A 547 17.25 -6.54 -24.99
C VAL A 547 16.18 -7.55 -24.63
N PHE A 548 14.98 -7.37 -25.18
CA PHE A 548 13.92 -8.36 -25.06
C PHE A 548 14.07 -9.44 -26.13
N ARG A 549 14.04 -10.71 -25.72
CA ARG A 549 13.98 -11.88 -26.60
C ARG A 549 12.69 -12.62 -26.35
N ALA A 550 11.77 -12.57 -27.31
CA ALA A 550 10.51 -13.32 -27.25
C ALA A 550 10.75 -14.84 -27.31
N ILE A 551 9.89 -15.62 -26.66
CA ILE A 551 9.86 -17.09 -26.86
C ILE A 551 9.34 -17.34 -28.27
N LYS A 552 10.17 -17.97 -29.14
CA LYS A 552 9.69 -18.41 -30.46
C LYS A 552 8.57 -19.44 -30.27
N PRO A 553 7.42 -19.30 -30.96
CA PRO A 553 6.37 -20.30 -30.90
C PRO A 553 6.94 -21.65 -31.39
N ARG A 554 6.75 -22.70 -30.59
CA ARG A 554 7.13 -24.06 -30.98
C ARG A 554 6.18 -24.46 -32.10
N ASN A 555 6.66 -24.47 -33.36
CA ASN A 555 5.87 -24.98 -34.48
C ASN A 555 5.48 -26.44 -34.17
N LYS A 556 4.18 -26.66 -33.90
CA LYS A 556 3.59 -27.98 -33.62
C LYS A 556 3.54 -28.90 -34.87
N GLN A 557 4.28 -28.61 -35.93
CA GLN A 557 4.24 -29.36 -37.19
C GLN A 557 5.36 -30.40 -37.39
N GLN A 558 6.22 -30.65 -36.38
CA GLN A 558 7.21 -31.75 -36.44
C GLN A 558 7.01 -32.74 -35.28
N LYS A 559 5.81 -33.33 -35.19
CA LYS A 559 5.58 -34.56 -34.41
C LYS A 559 4.49 -35.47 -35.02
N ARG A 560 4.41 -35.47 -36.35
CA ARG A 560 3.58 -36.39 -37.13
C ARG A 560 4.34 -36.93 -38.35
N ILE A 561 5.58 -37.39 -38.17
CA ILE A 561 6.19 -38.39 -39.07
C ILE A 561 7.11 -39.28 -38.23
N SER A 562 6.49 -40.28 -37.59
CA SER A 562 7.04 -41.60 -37.24
C SER A 562 6.06 -42.24 -36.25
N ALA A 563 4.93 -42.69 -36.80
CA ALA A 563 4.23 -43.85 -36.27
C ALA A 563 5.00 -45.10 -36.73
#